data_AF-A0A948QP59-F1
#
_entry.id   AF-A0A948QP59-F1
#
_cell.length_a   1.000
_cell.length_b   1.000
_cell.length_c   1.000
_cell.angle_alpha   90.00
_cell.angle_beta   90.00
_cell.angle_gamma   90.00
#
_symmetry.space_group_name_H-M   'P 1'
#
loop_
_entity.id
_entity.type
_entity.pdbx_description
1 polymer ?
#
loop_
_entity_poly.entity_id
_entity_poly.type
_entity_poly.pdbx_seq_one_letter_code
_entity_poly.pdbx_strand_id
1 'polypeptide(L)'
;MTPSSKENVLMVYTSADPRREIKNVSALLPSSVLYAASPASREFNVKIIDTRLEKNWQPSISEVHKRGIYAVGLSAMSGYQIKSALEVAKFIKTIEQCHSCHFRGCTPFPDARRHAAK
;
A
#
# COMPACT_ATOMS: atom_id res chain seq x y z
N MET A 1 29.07 9.56 -15.06
CA MET A 1 27.98 9.40 -14.07
C MET A 1 27.07 8.29 -14.57
N THR A 2 27.19 7.10 -13.99
CA THR A 2 26.23 6.02 -14.23
C THR A 2 24.88 6.43 -13.61
N PRO A 3 23.74 6.16 -14.26
CA PRO A 3 22.46 6.38 -13.63
C PRO A 3 22.38 5.44 -12.41
N SER A 4 22.39 6.02 -11.22
CA SER A 4 22.01 5.31 -10.00
C SER A 4 20.60 4.78 -10.21
N SER A 5 20.43 3.45 -10.18
CA SER A 5 19.13 2.82 -10.31
C SER A 5 18.28 3.26 -9.12
N LYS A 6 17.34 4.19 -9.35
CA LYS A 6 16.45 4.67 -8.29
C LYS A 6 15.66 3.51 -7.70
N GLU A 7 15.66 3.39 -6.39
CA GLU A 7 14.83 2.40 -5.68
C GLU A 7 13.34 2.74 -5.81
N ASN A 8 12.47 1.73 -5.85
CA ASN A 8 11.03 1.96 -5.99
C ASN A 8 10.38 2.18 -4.62
N VAL A 9 9.67 3.31 -4.49
CA VAL A 9 8.88 3.65 -3.30
C VAL A 9 7.41 3.67 -3.69
N LEU A 10 6.61 2.89 -2.97
CA LEU A 10 5.16 2.83 -3.17
C LEU A 10 4.46 3.73 -2.15
N MET A 11 3.63 4.65 -2.61
CA MET A 11 2.77 5.45 -1.74
C MET A 11 1.30 5.14 -2.03
N VAL A 12 0.54 4.78 -1.01
CA VAL A 12 -0.87 4.41 -1.15
C VAL A 12 -1.74 5.41 -0.40
N TYR A 13 -2.65 6.06 -1.12
CA TYR A 13 -3.71 6.85 -0.54
C TYR A 13 -4.93 5.95 -0.30
N THR A 14 -5.35 5.85 0.97
CA THR A 14 -6.40 4.91 1.36
C THR A 14 -7.80 5.49 1.21
N SER A 15 -8.74 4.67 0.76
CA SER A 15 -10.13 5.07 0.64
C SER A 15 -10.81 5.14 2.01
N ALA A 16 -11.77 6.05 2.12
CA ALA A 16 -12.64 6.22 3.26
C ALA A 16 -13.75 5.17 3.27
N ASP A 17 -14.71 5.29 4.19
CA ASP A 17 -15.86 4.39 4.25
C ASP A 17 -16.62 4.41 2.90
N PRO A 18 -16.71 3.29 2.18
CA PRO A 18 -17.44 3.23 0.90
C PRO A 18 -18.94 3.55 1.07
N ARG A 19 -19.49 3.49 2.28
CA ARG A 19 -20.87 3.92 2.59
C ARG A 19 -21.02 5.44 2.70
N ARG A 20 -19.92 6.15 2.92
CA ARG A 20 -19.86 7.62 3.03
C ARG A 20 -19.14 8.27 1.85
N GLU A 21 -18.74 7.49 0.84
CA GLU A 21 -18.32 8.04 -0.44
C GLU A 21 -19.50 8.78 -1.06
N ILE A 22 -19.44 10.11 -1.01
CA ILE A 22 -20.45 10.96 -1.62
C ILE A 22 -20.34 10.77 -3.13
N LYS A 23 -21.34 10.13 -3.73
CA LYS A 23 -21.45 9.99 -5.19
C LYS A 23 -21.38 11.39 -5.81
N ASN A 24 -20.54 11.56 -6.83
CA ASN A 24 -20.35 12.80 -7.59
C ASN A 24 -19.61 13.96 -6.88
N VAL A 25 -18.94 13.74 -5.76
CA VAL A 25 -17.93 14.69 -5.27
C VAL A 25 -16.61 14.36 -5.93
N SER A 26 -16.07 15.31 -6.70
CA SER A 26 -14.72 15.25 -7.26
C SER A 26 -13.77 14.85 -6.14
N ALA A 27 -13.10 13.69 -6.27
CA ALA A 27 -12.17 13.22 -5.26
C ALA A 27 -11.12 14.32 -5.07
N LEU A 28 -11.15 14.97 -3.90
CA LEU A 28 -10.12 15.95 -3.55
C LEU A 28 -8.76 15.29 -3.78
N LEU A 29 -7.86 16.03 -4.42
CA LEU A 29 -6.50 15.55 -4.71
C LEU A 29 -5.90 14.96 -3.42
N PRO A 30 -5.23 13.79 -3.49
CA PRO A 30 -4.61 13.15 -2.33
C PRO A 30 -3.37 13.93 -1.88
N SER A 31 -3.59 15.12 -1.31
CA SER A 31 -2.56 16.12 -1.06
C SER A 31 -1.44 15.59 -0.17
N SER A 32 -1.76 14.84 0.88
CA SER A 32 -0.77 14.22 1.77
C SER A 32 0.27 13.39 1.01
N VAL A 33 -0.18 12.55 0.07
CA VAL A 33 0.70 11.69 -0.72
C VAL A 33 1.42 12.49 -1.80
N LEU A 34 0.79 13.49 -2.41
CA LEU A 34 1.45 14.38 -3.38
C LEU A 34 2.58 15.20 -2.73
N TYR A 35 2.35 15.74 -1.54
CA TYR A 35 3.37 16.49 -0.79
C TYR A 35 4.51 15.59 -0.32
N ALA A 36 4.24 14.34 0.05
CA ALA A 36 5.29 13.37 0.39
C ALA A 36 6.06 12.89 -0.86
N ALA A 37 5.36 12.66 -1.97
CA ALA A 37 5.95 12.16 -3.21
C ALA A 37 6.85 13.19 -3.90
N SER A 38 6.52 14.48 -3.81
CA SER A 38 7.26 15.56 -4.49
C SER A 38 8.75 15.56 -4.16
N PRO A 39 9.20 15.65 -2.88
CA PRO A 39 10.62 15.55 -2.56
C PRO A 39 11.18 14.14 -2.83
N ALA A 40 10.43 13.07 -2.52
CA ALA A 40 10.88 11.70 -2.69
C ALA A 40 11.20 11.35 -4.16
N SER A 41 10.46 11.91 -5.12
CA SER A 41 10.66 11.65 -6.56
C SER A 41 12.02 12.11 -7.11
N ARG A 42 12.72 13.00 -6.38
CA ARG A 42 14.07 13.44 -6.75
C ARG A 42 15.07 12.30 -6.68
N GLU A 43 14.95 11.45 -5.67
CA GLU A 43 15.91 10.39 -5.35
C GLU A 43 15.36 8.98 -5.63
N PHE A 44 14.04 8.80 -5.55
CA PHE A 44 13.37 7.50 -5.67
C PHE A 44 12.45 7.43 -6.89
N ASN A 45 12.16 6.21 -7.35
CA ASN A 45 11.10 5.96 -8.31
C ASN A 45 9.77 5.81 -7.56
N VAL A 46 9.03 6.91 -7.43
CA VAL A 46 7.79 6.95 -6.63
C VAL A 46 6.60 6.53 -7.47
N LYS A 47 5.88 5.50 -7.03
CA LYS A 47 4.56 5.13 -7.56
C LYS A 47 3.48 5.49 -6.55
N ILE A 48 2.49 6.24 -6.98
CA ILE A 48 1.30 6.55 -6.18
C ILE A 48 0.15 5.65 -6.62
N ILE A 49 -0.54 5.05 -5.66
CA ILE A 49 -1.81 4.34 -5.86
C ILE A 49 -2.89 5.05 -5.03
N ASP A 50 -3.97 5.48 -5.67
CA ASP A 50 -5.14 6.03 -4.99
C ASP A 50 -6.26 5.01 -5.01
N THR A 51 -6.52 4.37 -3.86
CA THR A 51 -7.51 3.28 -3.79
C THR A 51 -8.95 3.77 -3.87
N ARG A 52 -9.18 5.09 -3.88
CA ARG A 52 -10.49 5.69 -4.20
C ARG A 52 -10.81 5.58 -5.69
N LEU A 53 -9.78 5.75 -6.54
CA LEU A 53 -9.92 5.68 -7.99
C LEU A 53 -9.73 4.25 -8.48
N GLU A 54 -8.81 3.52 -7.87
CA GLU A 54 -8.46 2.16 -8.25
C GLU A 54 -9.07 1.13 -7.30
N LYS A 55 -10.30 0.72 -7.60
CA LYS A 55 -11.01 -0.28 -6.77
C LYS A 55 -10.30 -1.63 -6.72
N ASN A 56 -9.64 -2.02 -7.80
CA ASN A 56 -8.84 -3.24 -7.88
C ASN A 56 -7.35 -2.91 -7.80
N TRP A 57 -6.91 -2.42 -6.64
CA TRP A 57 -5.53 -1.96 -6.41
C TRP A 57 -4.51 -3.09 -6.22
N GLN A 58 -4.96 -4.32 -5.90
CA GLN A 58 -4.08 -5.46 -5.62
C GLN A 58 -3.16 -5.81 -6.80
N PRO A 59 -3.65 -5.92 -8.05
CA PRO A 59 -2.79 -6.14 -9.22
C PRO A 59 -1.71 -5.07 -9.41
N SER A 60 -2.03 -3.79 -9.18
CA SER A 60 -1.05 -2.71 -9.31
C SER A 60 0.03 -2.79 -8.25
N ILE A 61 -0.32 -3.13 -7.00
CA ILE A 61 0.68 -3.39 -5.97
C ILE A 61 1.56 -4.59 -6.33
N SER A 62 0.97 -5.69 -6.81
CA SER A 62 1.71 -6.87 -7.25
C SER A 62 2.68 -6.56 -8.40
N GLU A 63 2.29 -5.70 -9.35
CA GLU A 63 3.16 -5.29 -10.46
C GLU A 63 4.34 -4.44 -9.98
N VAL A 64 4.13 -3.53 -9.01
CA VAL A 64 5.22 -2.78 -8.40
C VAL A 64 6.13 -3.71 -7.58
N HIS A 65 5.56 -4.66 -6.85
CA HIS A 65 6.30 -5.65 -6.06
C HIS A 65 7.23 -6.51 -6.93
N LYS A 66 6.80 -6.94 -8.13
CA LYS A 66 7.66 -7.66 -9.10
C LYS A 66 8.91 -6.87 -9.50
N ARG A 67 8.84 -5.54 -9.46
CA ARG A 67 9.96 -4.64 -9.78
C ARG A 67 10.84 -4.34 -8.56
N GLY A 68 10.50 -4.89 -7.40
CA GLY A 68 11.14 -4.69 -6.10
C GLY A 68 10.67 -3.40 -5.44
N ILE A 69 10.16 -3.49 -4.19
CA ILE A 69 9.74 -2.33 -3.39
C ILE A 69 10.75 -2.12 -2.27
N TYR A 70 11.32 -0.92 -2.18
CA TYR A 70 12.21 -0.55 -1.08
C TYR A 70 11.42 -0.10 0.17
N ALA A 71 10.42 0.76 -0.03
CA ALA A 71 9.59 1.27 1.04
C ALA A 71 8.14 1.48 0.60
N VAL A 72 7.23 1.38 1.57
CA VAL A 72 5.79 1.64 1.38
C VAL A 72 5.33 2.71 2.37
N GLY A 73 4.72 3.77 1.85
CA GLY A 73 4.00 4.78 2.63
C GLY A 73 2.49 4.59 2.50
N LEU A 74 1.77 4.55 3.63
CA LEU A 74 0.31 4.48 3.66
C LEU A 74 -0.24 5.79 4.24
N SER A 75 -1.01 6.53 3.46
CA SER A 75 -1.72 7.71 3.94
C SER A 75 -3.09 7.30 4.44
N ALA A 76 -3.32 7.46 5.73
CA ALA A 76 -4.62 7.30 6.37
C ALA A 76 -4.81 8.39 7.42
N MET A 77 -6.01 8.94 7.49
CA MET A 77 -6.46 9.71 8.66
C MET A 77 -7.02 8.73 9.71
N SER A 78 -8.20 9.02 10.26
CA SER A 78 -8.89 8.18 11.24
C SER A 78 -9.95 7.27 10.61
N GLY A 79 -10.41 6.28 11.37
CA GLY A 79 -11.58 5.47 11.02
C GLY A 79 -11.34 4.48 9.89
N TYR A 80 -12.24 4.44 8.91
CA TYR A 80 -12.19 3.45 7.81
C TYR A 80 -10.90 3.50 6.98
N GLN A 81 -10.25 4.66 6.90
CA GLN A 81 -8.95 4.77 6.26
C GLN A 81 -7.86 3.97 6.97
N ILE A 82 -7.88 3.89 8.31
CA ILE A 82 -6.97 3.02 9.07
C ILE A 82 -7.24 1.55 8.73
N LYS A 83 -8.52 1.18 8.65
CA LYS A 83 -8.90 -0.19 8.28
C LYS A 83 -8.43 -0.54 6.87
N SER A 84 -8.64 0.36 5.90
CA SER A 84 -8.16 0.20 4.53
C SER A 84 -6.63 0.13 4.47
N ALA A 85 -5.91 0.98 5.22
CA ALA A 85 -4.46 0.92 5.35
C ALA A 85 -3.98 -0.45 5.87
N LEU A 86 -4.64 -0.99 6.90
CA LEU A 86 -4.32 -2.30 7.46
C LEU A 86 -4.55 -3.42 6.45
N GLU A 87 -5.60 -3.35 5.64
CA GLU A 87 -5.87 -4.31 4.56
C GLU A 87 -4.78 -4.27 3.49
N VAL A 88 -4.37 -3.09 3.05
CA VAL A 88 -3.25 -2.90 2.11
C VAL A 88 -1.95 -3.42 2.71
N ALA A 89 -1.64 -3.07 3.97
CA ALA A 89 -0.43 -3.51 4.65
C ALA A 89 -0.37 -5.04 4.80
N LYS A 90 -1.50 -5.68 5.14
CA LYS A 90 -1.60 -7.14 5.22
C LYS A 90 -1.34 -7.78 3.87
N PHE A 91 -1.97 -7.27 2.81
CA PHE A 91 -1.76 -7.77 1.45
C PHE A 91 -0.28 -7.69 1.03
N ILE A 92 0.35 -6.54 1.22
CA ILE A 92 1.78 -6.35 0.90
C ILE A 92 2.65 -7.36 1.67
N LYS A 93 2.43 -7.50 2.98
CA LYS A 93 3.17 -8.49 3.78
C LYS A 93 2.95 -9.92 3.30
N THR A 94 1.75 -10.28 2.88
CA THR A 94 1.44 -11.63 2.36
C THR A 94 2.20 -11.92 1.07
N ILE A 95 2.24 -10.96 0.12
CA ILE A 95 2.96 -11.18 -1.14
C ILE A 95 4.48 -11.16 -0.96
N GLU A 96 5.01 -10.35 -0.04
CA GLU A 96 6.43 -10.36 0.36
C GLU A 96 6.84 -11.70 1.00
N GLN A 97 6.01 -12.23 1.90
CA GLN A 97 6.28 -13.52 2.54
C GLN A 97 6.30 -14.66 1.52
N CYS A 98 5.41 -14.64 0.54
CA CYS A 98 5.40 -15.61 -0.56
C CYS A 98 6.70 -15.58 -1.39
N HIS A 99 7.34 -14.41 -1.53
CA HIS A 99 8.64 -14.26 -2.19
C HIS A 99 9.80 -14.78 -1.32
N SER A 100 9.71 -14.62 0.01
CA SER A 100 10.72 -15.12 0.96
C SER A 100 10.66 -16.64 1.21
N CYS A 101 9.54 -17.28 0.85
CA CYS A 101 9.31 -18.71 1.06
C CYS A 101 10.29 -19.64 0.31
N HIS A 102 11.08 -19.14 -0.64
CA HIS A 102 12.09 -19.96 -1.31
C HIS A 102 13.42 -20.06 -0.54
N PHE A 103 13.65 -19.25 0.51
CA PHE A 103 14.99 -19.19 1.14
C PHE A 103 15.07 -19.53 2.63
N ARG A 104 14.04 -19.30 3.46
CA ARG A 104 14.04 -19.77 4.88
C ARG A 104 12.63 -20.09 5.35
N GLY A 105 12.47 -21.27 5.97
CA GLY A 105 11.19 -21.83 6.41
C GLY A 105 10.33 -20.85 7.20
N CYS A 106 9.08 -20.68 6.76
CA CYS A 106 8.09 -19.86 7.43
C CYS A 106 7.36 -20.68 8.49
N THR A 107 7.28 -20.15 9.71
CA THR A 107 6.11 -20.41 10.56
C THR A 107 4.99 -19.46 10.12
N PRO A 108 3.73 -19.91 10.03
CA PRO A 108 2.62 -19.04 9.72
C PRO A 108 2.45 -17.98 10.82
N PHE A 109 2.19 -16.73 10.43
CA PHE A 109 1.72 -15.71 11.37
C PHE A 109 0.40 -16.20 12.01
N PRO A 110 0.24 -16.21 13.34
CA PRO A 110 -0.94 -16.76 13.96
C PRO A 110 -2.18 -15.96 13.55
N ASP A 111 -3.13 -16.67 12.93
CA ASP A 111 -4.45 -16.15 12.57
C ASP A 111 -5.11 -15.54 13.82
N ALA A 112 -5.49 -14.26 13.74
CA ALA A 112 -6.15 -13.51 14.81
C ALA A 112 -7.58 -14.00 15.11
N ARG A 113 -7.97 -15.19 14.62
CA ARG A 113 -9.27 -15.85 14.87
C ARG A 113 -9.21 -16.98 15.90
N ARG A 114 -8.20 -17.04 16.78
CA ARG A 114 -8.13 -18.03 17.89
C ARG A 114 -8.56 -17.54 19.27
N HIS A 115 -9.25 -16.40 19.37
CA HIS A 115 -9.88 -15.94 20.62
C HIS A 115 -11.36 -15.63 20.42
N ALA A 116 -12.13 -16.64 20.01
CA ALA A 116 -13.59 -16.63 20.10
C ALA A 116 -14.11 -18.08 20.21
N ALA A 117 -13.60 -18.81 21.21
CA ALA A 117 -14.17 -20.06 21.68
C ALA A 117 -13.68 -20.31 23.11
N LYS A 118 -14.41 -19.77 24.08
CA LYS A 118 -14.54 -20.32 25.42
C LYS A 118 -15.92 -19.95 25.94
#